data_AF-A0A1X7L3E4-F1
#
_entry.id   AF-A0A1X7L3E4-F1
#
_cell.length_a   1.000
_cell.length_b   1.000
_cell.length_c   1.000
_cell.angle_alpha   90.00
_cell.angle_beta   90.00
_cell.angle_gamma   90.00
#
_symmetry.space_group_name_H-M   'P 1'
#
loop_
_entity.id
_entity.type
_entity.pdbx_description
1 polymer ?
#
loop_
_entity_poly.entity_id
_entity_poly.type
_entity_poly.pdbx_seq_one_letter_code
_entity_poly.pdbx_strand_id
1 'polypeptide(L)'
;MTHRFLNGTIPNLKIVKSSQKIREDLATKLKSEKGRDINCDGSAEVVNELLKNDLIDELTISVVPILVGNGTRLIKKGRPEQLLEFISAKTFETGLTQLYYKHKTKY
;
A
#
# COMPACT_ATOMS: atom_id res chain seq x y z
N MET A 1 12.87 -8.00 -2.08
CA MET A 1 12.18 -6.77 -1.66
C MET A 1 13.22 -5.91 -0.95
N THR A 2 13.90 -5.04 -1.70
CA THR A 2 15.00 -4.21 -1.17
C THR A 2 14.38 -2.92 -0.64
N HIS A 3 14.43 -2.73 0.68
CA HIS A 3 13.93 -1.51 1.31
C HIS A 3 14.89 -0.37 0.97
N ARG A 4 14.46 0.54 0.10
CA ARG A 4 15.09 1.85 -0.07
C ARG A 4 14.03 2.88 0.26
N PHE A 5 14.11 3.46 1.45
CA PHE A 5 13.30 4.60 1.83
C PHE A 5 13.53 5.70 0.80
N LEU A 6 12.48 6.09 0.07
CA LEU A 6 12.50 7.32 -0.69
C LEU A 6 12.49 8.45 0.36
N ASN A 7 13.54 9.27 0.37
CA ASN A 7 13.69 10.40 1.26
C ASN A 7 12.56 11.42 1.02
N GLY A 8 11.45 11.23 1.72
CA GLY A 8 10.37 12.17 1.87
C GLY A 8 9.88 12.05 3.30
N THR A 9 10.22 13.02 4.15
CA THR A 9 9.70 13.09 5.52
C THR A 9 8.22 13.47 5.41
N ILE A 10 7.32 12.48 5.46
CA ILE A 10 5.90 12.75 5.63
C ILE A 10 5.70 13.07 7.12
N PRO A 11 5.38 14.32 7.50
CA PRO A 11 5.11 14.66 8.89
C PRO A 11 3.93 13.82 9.41
N ASN A 12 4.01 13.36 10.66
CA ASN A 12 2.98 12.54 11.33
C ASN A 12 2.83 11.08 10.84
N LEU A 13 3.88 10.53 10.22
CA LEU A 13 3.90 9.15 9.72
C LEU A 13 4.03 8.10 10.83
N LYS A 14 3.07 7.18 10.92
CA LYS A 14 3.20 5.92 11.68
C LYS A 14 3.43 4.74 10.73
N ILE A 15 4.66 4.22 10.70
CA ILE A 15 5.00 3.02 9.92
C ILE A 15 4.60 1.79 10.74
N VAL A 16 3.67 0.98 10.21
CA VAL A 16 3.36 -0.32 10.81
C VAL A 16 4.27 -1.37 10.18
N LYS A 17 5.24 -1.87 10.95
CA LYS A 17 6.21 -2.88 10.50
C LYS A 17 5.62 -4.28 10.52
N SER A 18 6.04 -5.10 9.55
CA SER A 18 5.58 -6.45 9.23
C SER A 18 5.67 -7.51 10.34
N SER A 19 6.30 -7.23 11.49
CA SER A 19 6.32 -8.16 12.63
C SER A 19 5.02 -8.17 13.44
N GLN A 20 4.11 -7.23 13.18
CA GLN A 20 2.78 -7.21 13.80
C GLN A 20 1.72 -7.46 12.75
N LYS A 21 1.06 -8.61 12.83
CA LYS A 21 -0.21 -8.86 12.13
C LYS A 21 -1.16 -7.71 12.50
N ILE A 22 -1.54 -6.89 11.53
CA ILE A 22 -2.47 -5.79 11.77
C ILE A 22 -3.85 -6.40 11.92
N ARG A 23 -4.32 -6.54 13.15
CA ARG A 23 -5.72 -6.90 13.41
C ARG A 23 -6.62 -5.79 12.82
N GLU A 24 -7.73 -6.18 12.19
CA GLU A 24 -8.74 -5.24 11.66
C GLU A 24 -9.14 -4.17 12.69
N ASP A 25 -9.27 -4.57 13.97
CA ASP A 25 -9.52 -3.70 15.12
C ASP A 25 -8.45 -2.60 15.27
N LEU A 26 -7.18 -2.96 15.06
CA LEU A 26 -6.05 -2.04 15.17
C LEU A 26 -6.04 -1.09 13.97
N ALA A 27 -6.25 -1.59 12.75
CA ALA A 27 -6.32 -0.74 11.56
C ALA A 27 -7.45 0.29 11.66
N THR A 28 -8.65 -0.15 12.05
CA THR A 28 -9.82 0.70 12.25
C THR A 28 -9.59 1.73 13.36
N LYS A 29 -9.00 1.30 14.49
CA LYS A 29 -8.64 2.21 15.58
C LYS A 29 -7.64 3.26 15.12
N LEU A 30 -6.59 2.87 14.40
CA LEU A 30 -5.60 3.83 13.92
C LEU A 30 -6.20 4.78 12.86
N LYS A 31 -7.10 4.31 11.98
CA LYS A 31 -7.87 5.18 11.07
C LYS A 31 -8.71 6.22 11.81
N SER A 32 -9.22 5.90 13.00
CA SER A 32 -10.03 6.83 13.81
C SER A 32 -9.20 7.90 14.53
N GLU A 33 -7.87 7.75 14.60
CA GLU A 33 -6.98 8.73 15.24
C GLU A 33 -6.75 9.91 14.29
N LYS A 34 -7.35 11.08 14.58
CA LYS A 34 -7.15 12.30 13.79
C LYS A 34 -5.68 12.73 13.74
N GLY A 35 -5.22 13.11 12.54
CA GLY A 35 -3.98 13.86 12.32
C GLY A 35 -2.72 13.03 12.03
N ARG A 36 -2.86 11.74 11.66
CA ARG A 36 -1.70 10.88 11.32
C ARG A 36 -1.92 10.08 10.05
N ASP A 37 -0.94 10.13 9.15
CA ASP A 37 -0.88 9.28 7.97
C ASP A 37 -0.26 7.93 8.36
N ILE A 38 -0.91 6.84 7.94
CA ILE A 38 -0.47 5.48 8.24
C ILE A 38 0.02 4.85 6.93
N ASN A 39 1.33 4.80 6.72
CA ASN A 39 1.88 4.01 5.63
C ASN A 39 2.17 2.58 6.10
N CYS A 40 1.64 1.62 5.35
CA CYS A 40 1.94 0.21 5.50
C CYS A 40 2.97 -0.20 4.44
N ASP A 41 4.25 -0.26 4.84
CA ASP A 41 5.30 -0.93 4.07
C ASP A 41 5.42 -2.38 4.59
N GLY A 42 4.38 -3.16 4.26
CA GLY A 42 4.13 -4.48 4.83
C GLY A 42 4.48 -5.63 3.90
N SER A 43 4.57 -6.85 4.45
CA SER A 43 4.56 -8.06 3.65
C SER A 43 3.26 -8.13 2.83
N ALA A 44 3.27 -8.87 1.72
CA ALA A 44 2.08 -9.03 0.87
C ALA A 44 0.85 -9.47 1.67
N GLU A 45 1.02 -10.21 2.77
CA GLU A 45 -0.09 -10.63 3.64
C GLU A 45 -0.83 -9.47 4.29
N VAL A 46 -0.12 -8.51 4.88
CA VAL A 46 -0.73 -7.36 5.55
C VAL A 46 -1.44 -6.47 4.54
N VAL A 47 -0.82 -6.22 3.39
CA VAL A 47 -1.44 -5.44 2.30
C VAL A 47 -2.73 -6.11 1.82
N ASN A 48 -2.74 -7.45 1.67
CA ASN A 48 -3.95 -8.16 1.28
C ASN A 48 -5.05 -8.12 2.34
N GLU A 49 -4.72 -8.16 3.63
CA GLU A 49 -5.69 -8.03 4.72
C GLU A 49 -6.34 -6.65 4.75
N LEU A 50 -5.54 -5.58 4.56
CA LEU A 50 -6.05 -4.21 4.48
C LEU A 50 -6.90 -3.98 3.22
N LEU A 51 -6.47 -4.51 2.06
CA LEU A 51 -7.25 -4.45 0.82
C LEU A 51 -8.58 -5.19 0.95
N LYS A 52 -8.58 -6.37 1.58
CA LYS A 52 -9.81 -7.17 1.77
C LYS A 52 -10.86 -6.44 2.59
N ASN A 53 -10.43 -5.65 3.57
CA ASN A 53 -11.29 -4.90 4.48
C ASN A 53 -11.56 -3.46 4.03
N ASP A 54 -11.17 -3.08 2.82
CA ASP A 54 -11.33 -1.72 2.28
C ASP A 54 -10.69 -0.62 3.16
N LEU A 55 -9.56 -0.95 3.79
CA LEU A 55 -8.86 -0.08 4.74
C LEU A 55 -7.70 0.70 4.10
N ILE A 56 -7.63 0.77 2.77
CA ILE A 56 -6.59 1.51 2.04
C ILE A 56 -7.22 2.68 1.30
N ASP A 57 -6.82 3.89 1.68
CA ASP A 57 -7.30 5.13 1.06
C ASP A 57 -6.43 5.53 -0.15
N GLU A 58 -5.13 5.30 -0.06
CA GLU A 58 -4.14 5.59 -1.12
C GLU A 58 -3.24 4.37 -1.37
N LEU A 59 -2.89 4.15 -2.63
CA LEU A 59 -2.08 3.03 -3.08
C LEU A 59 -0.93 3.50 -3.97
N THR A 60 0.31 3.25 -3.54
CA THR A 60 1.50 3.44 -4.36
C THR A 60 2.00 2.09 -4.86
N ILE A 61 1.93 1.86 -6.18
CA ILE A 61 2.41 0.62 -6.82
C ILE A 61 3.75 0.89 -7.48
N SER A 62 4.78 0.14 -7.09
CA SER A 62 6.10 0.18 -7.71
C SER A 62 6.28 -0.98 -8.68
N VAL A 63 6.40 -0.68 -9.97
CA VAL A 63 6.64 -1.64 -11.04
C VAL A 63 8.12 -1.66 -11.40
N VAL A 64 8.75 -2.81 -11.16
CA VAL A 64 10.15 -3.07 -11.53
C VAL A 64 10.16 -3.81 -12.87
N PRO A 65 11.00 -3.43 -13.85
CA PRO A 65 11.02 -4.02 -15.19
C PRO A 65 11.73 -5.38 -15.22
N ILE A 66 11.24 -6.33 -14.42
CA ILE A 66 11.79 -7.69 -14.28
C ILE A 66 10.64 -8.70 -14.32
N LEU A 67 10.79 -9.73 -15.14
CA LEU A 67 9.91 -10.90 -15.14
C LEU A 67 10.43 -11.92 -14.14
N VAL A 68 9.78 -12.01 -12.98
CA VAL A 68 10.24 -12.89 -11.88
C VAL A 68 9.90 -14.37 -12.08
N GLY A 69 8.96 -14.70 -12.97
CA GLY A 69 8.52 -16.07 -13.25
C GLY A 69 7.67 -16.70 -12.14
N ASN A 70 8.16 -16.72 -10.90
CA ASN A 70 7.47 -17.23 -9.72
C ASN A 70 7.78 -16.37 -8.48
N GLY A 71 6.80 -16.19 -7.59
CA GLY A 71 6.96 -15.38 -6.38
C GLY A 71 5.66 -15.11 -5.65
N THR A 72 5.76 -14.45 -4.50
CA THR A 72 4.60 -14.05 -3.70
C THR A 72 3.78 -12.99 -4.44
N ARG A 73 2.51 -13.29 -4.71
CA ARG A 73 1.60 -12.33 -5.35
C ARG A 73 1.30 -11.19 -4.39
N LEU A 74 1.51 -9.95 -4.86
CA LEU A 74 1.11 -8.74 -4.14
C LEU A 74 -0.40 -8.74 -3.88
N ILE A 75 -1.17 -9.21 -4.87
CA ILE A 75 -2.62 -9.27 -4.82
C ILE A 75 -3.07 -10.74 -4.86
N LYS A 76 -3.74 -11.19 -3.79
CA LYS A 76 -4.30 -12.55 -3.65
C LYS A 76 -5.75 -12.60 -4.16
N LYS A 77 -6.22 -13.82 -4.44
CA LYS A 77 -7.62 -14.09 -4.83
C LYS A 77 -8.56 -13.92 -3.62
N GLY A 78 -9.86 -13.73 -3.88
CA GLY A 78 -10.90 -13.72 -2.83
C GLY A 78 -11.13 -12.37 -2.16
N ARG A 79 -10.79 -11.27 -2.83
CA ARG A 79 -11.10 -9.89 -2.39
C ARG A 79 -12.22 -9.29 -3.26
N PRO A 80 -13.01 -8.35 -2.74
CA PRO A 80 -13.95 -7.59 -3.55
C PRO A 80 -13.23 -6.75 -4.61
N GLU A 81 -13.96 -6.42 -5.68
CA GLU A 81 -13.52 -5.41 -6.64
C GLU A 81 -13.48 -4.04 -5.96
N GLN A 82 -12.40 -3.29 -6.19
CA GLN A 82 -12.19 -1.95 -5.67
C GLN A 82 -11.86 -1.03 -6.84
N LEU A 83 -12.57 0.10 -6.93
CA LEU A 83 -12.32 1.10 -7.95
C LEU A 83 -11.22 2.04 -7.46
N LEU A 84 -10.24 2.29 -8.32
CA LEU A 84 -9.13 3.20 -8.05
C LEU A 84 -9.19 4.37 -9.02
N GLU A 85 -8.83 5.55 -8.53
CA GLU A 85 -8.61 6.73 -9.35
C GLU A 85 -7.10 6.96 -9.49
N PHE A 86 -6.63 7.10 -10.73
CA PHE A 86 -5.23 7.42 -11.01
C PHE A 86 -4.92 8.86 -10.61
N ILE A 87 -3.84 9.04 -9.86
CA ILE A 87 -3.38 10.36 -9.43
C ILE A 87 -2.17 10.80 -10.25
N SER A 88 -1.12 10.00 -10.28
CA SER A 88 0.10 10.33 -11.02
C SER A 88 0.98 9.09 -11.25
N ALA A 89 1.97 9.25 -12.13
CA ALA A 89 3.02 8.27 -12.35
C ALA A 89 4.37 8.97 -12.34
N LYS A 90 5.38 8.29 -11.77
CA LYS A 90 6.77 8.74 -11.78
C LYS A 90 7.67 7.62 -12.26
N THR A 91 8.44 7.88 -13.30
CA THR A 91 9.48 6.97 -13.81
C THR A 91 10.84 7.40 -13.30
N PHE A 92 11.71 6.43 -13.05
CA PHE A 92 13.09 6.66 -12.62
C PHE A 92 14.05 6.15 -13.70
N GLU A 93 15.28 6.68 -13.73
CA GLU A 93 16.32 6.28 -14.68
C GLU A 93 16.66 4.77 -14.61
N THR A 94 16.39 4.13 -13.46
CA THR A 94 16.53 2.69 -13.25
C THR A 94 15.48 1.83 -13.98
N GLY A 95 14.51 2.46 -14.65
CA GLY A 95 13.35 1.80 -15.27
C GLY A 95 12.23 1.47 -14.28
N LEU A 96 12.39 1.78 -12.98
CA LEU A 96 11.31 1.70 -11.99
C LEU A 96 10.20 2.69 -12.35
N THR A 97 8.94 2.26 -12.27
CA THR A 97 7.78 3.14 -12.39
C THR A 97 6.96 3.07 -11.10
N GLN A 98 6.69 4.22 -10.49
CA GLN A 98 5.77 4.35 -9.37
C GLN A 98 4.44 4.92 -9.87
N LEU A 99 3.36 4.25 -9.51
CA LEU A 99 1.99 4.64 -9.83
C LEU A 99 1.29 5.01 -8.52
N TYR A 100 0.66 6.16 -8.50
CA TYR A 100 -0.08 6.67 -7.35
C TYR A 100 -1.57 6.62 -7.67
N TYR A 101 -2.32 5.96 -6.80
CA TYR A 101 -3.77 5.82 -6.89
C TYR A 101 -4.41 6.22 -5.57
N LYS A 102 -5.66 6.65 -5.62
CA LYS A 102 -6.55 6.72 -4.46
C LYS A 102 -7.74 5.79 -4.65
N HIS A 103 -8.31 5.32 -3.55
CA HIS A 103 -9.57 4.60 -3.60
C HIS A 103 -10.69 5.53 -4.09
N LYS A 104 -11.50 5.07 -5.05
CA LYS A 104 -12.64 5.83 -5.55
C LYS A 104 -13.82 5.54 -4.64
N THR A 105 -14.18 6.51 -3.80
CA THR A 105 -15.36 6.41 -2.94
C THR A 105 -16.61 6.22 -3.81
N LYS A 106 -17.40 5.17 -3.55
CA LYS A 106 -18.73 5.04 -4.17
C LYS A 106 -19.61 6.16 -3.62
N TYR A 107 -20.23 6.93 -4.52
CA TYR A 107 -21.23 7.96 -4.21
C TYR A 107 -22.43 7.36 -3.46
#